data_AF-A0A8H5QF30-F1
#
_entry.id   AF-A0A8H5QF30-F1
#
_cell.length_a   1.000
_cell.length_b   1.000
_cell.length_c   1.000
_cell.angle_alpha   90.00
_cell.angle_beta   90.00
_cell.angle_gamma   90.00
#
_symmetry.space_group_name_H-M   'P 1'
#
loop_
_entity.id
_entity.type
_entity.pdbx_description
1 polymer ?
#
loop_
_entity_poly.entity_id
_entity_poly.type
_entity_poly.pdbx_seq_one_letter_code
_entity_poly.pdbx_strand_id
1 'polypeptide(L)'
;MNAFIIANISGIAFTISFLSQNLTLSLIGIPAMLYQRPGAVTSDKEQALVLVHQWHKIYDRGHIMGPGAALMATLSFIYALQSTGNSSEAHRTLLITAAGIPVLIFPYTHVFLHRINQELFWRAGALKLSPPEPNPSGKLGTSELVRQWGYYNLGRAFIPALGGLCAAIVLCT
;
A
#
# COMPACT_ATOMS: atom_id res chain seq x y z
N MET A 1 -3.58 32.32 -2.44
CA MET A 1 -2.72 31.15 -2.69
C MET A 1 -3.13 30.56 -4.02
N ASN A 2 -2.21 30.44 -4.98
CA ASN A 2 -2.53 30.03 -6.36
C ASN A 2 -3.09 28.59 -6.39
N ALA A 3 -4.13 28.34 -7.19
CA ALA A 3 -4.79 27.04 -7.31
C ALA A 3 -3.78 25.90 -7.63
N PHE A 4 -2.78 26.19 -8.46
CA PHE A 4 -1.64 25.32 -8.73
C PHE A 4 -0.92 24.84 -7.45
N ILE A 5 -0.57 25.77 -6.55
CA ILE A 5 0.19 25.47 -5.32
C ILE A 5 -0.64 24.58 -4.39
N ILE A 6 -1.93 24.91 -4.23
CA ILE A 6 -2.87 24.12 -3.41
C ILE A 6 -2.92 22.68 -3.92
N ALA A 7 -3.14 22.52 -5.22
CA ALA A 7 -3.26 21.22 -5.86
C ALA A 7 -1.98 20.38 -5.70
N ASN A 8 -0.83 21.00 -5.95
CA ASN A 8 0.45 20.31 -5.88
C ASN A 8 0.78 19.86 -4.44
N ILE A 9 0.58 20.73 -3.45
CA ILE A 9 0.73 20.39 -2.02
C ILE A 9 -0.26 19.29 -1.60
N SER A 10 -1.52 19.36 -2.03
CA SER A 10 -2.51 18.31 -1.75
C SER A 10 -2.07 16.96 -2.31
N GLY A 11 -1.58 16.92 -3.55
CA GLY A 11 -1.08 15.70 -4.16
C GLY A 11 0.10 15.10 -3.39
N ILE A 12 1.07 15.94 -3.01
CA ILE A 12 2.21 15.52 -2.18
C ILE A 12 1.73 14.97 -0.84
N ALA A 13 0.80 15.65 -0.16
CA ALA A 13 0.26 15.19 1.12
C ALA A 13 -0.40 13.81 1.02
N PHE A 14 -1.14 13.53 -0.05
CA PHE A 14 -1.72 12.20 -0.29
C PHE A 14 -0.66 11.12 -0.55
N THR A 15 0.40 11.43 -1.32
CA THR A 15 1.51 10.48 -1.54
C THR A 15 2.27 10.16 -0.25
N ILE A 16 2.53 11.18 0.59
CA ILE A 16 3.15 11.02 1.91
C ILE A 16 2.25 10.21 2.83
N SER A 17 0.94 10.47 2.84
CA SER A 17 -0.02 9.71 3.64
C SER A 17 0.00 8.22 3.27
N PHE A 18 0.04 7.90 1.97
CA PHE A 18 0.17 6.53 1.49
C PHE A 18 1.48 5.88 1.92
N LEU A 19 2.60 6.59 1.77
CA LEU A 19 3.93 6.14 2.19
C LEU A 19 3.96 5.83 3.69
N SER A 20 3.51 6.78 4.53
CA SER A 20 3.49 6.67 5.98
C SER A 20 2.63 5.51 6.48
N GLN A 21 1.47 5.27 5.89
CA GLN A 21 0.61 4.13 6.23
C GLN A 21 1.33 2.80 5.96
N ASN A 22 1.96 2.65 4.80
CA ASN A 22 2.64 1.39 4.44
C ASN A 22 3.97 1.20 5.20
N LEU A 23 4.70 2.28 5.51
CA LEU A 23 5.87 2.22 6.40
C LEU A 23 5.48 1.79 7.81
N THR A 24 4.46 2.42 8.38
CA THR A 24 3.96 2.09 9.73
C THR A 24 3.51 0.63 9.78
N LEU A 25 2.75 0.18 8.77
CA LEU A 25 2.34 -1.20 8.65
C LEU A 25 3.54 -2.14 8.61
N SER A 26 4.51 -1.88 7.73
CA SER A 26 5.59 -2.85 7.44
C SER A 26 6.69 -2.86 8.50
N LEU A 27 6.98 -1.71 9.13
CA LEU A 27 8.06 -1.55 10.12
C LEU A 27 7.60 -1.76 11.55
N ILE A 28 6.32 -1.53 11.85
CA ILE A 28 5.77 -1.61 13.21
C ILE A 28 4.67 -2.66 13.27
N GLY A 29 3.64 -2.53 12.41
CA GLY A 29 2.47 -3.41 12.44
C GLY A 29 2.81 -4.89 12.25
N ILE A 30 3.54 -5.22 11.19
CA ILE A 30 3.88 -6.61 10.85
C ILE A 30 4.80 -7.24 11.89
N PRO A 31 5.91 -6.63 12.32
CA PRO A 31 6.71 -7.18 13.43
C PRO A 31 5.91 -7.37 14.71
N ALA A 32 5.02 -6.43 15.05
CA ALA A 32 4.16 -6.56 16.24
C ALA A 32 3.16 -7.72 16.13
N MET A 33 2.61 -7.98 14.94
CA MET A 33 1.72 -9.13 14.71
C MET A 33 2.45 -10.47 14.76
N LEU A 34 3.71 -10.49 14.30
CA LEU A 34 4.54 -11.69 14.30
C LEU A 34 5.21 -11.95 15.66
N TYR A 35 5.15 -10.99 16.57
CA TYR A 35 5.72 -11.13 17.90
C TYR A 35 4.93 -12.17 18.71
N GLN A 36 5.59 -13.28 19.03
CA GLN A 36 5.08 -14.28 19.96
C GLN A 36 5.54 -13.94 21.37
N ARG A 37 4.59 -13.88 22.33
CA ARG A 37 4.92 -13.66 23.73
C ARG A 37 5.68 -14.87 24.29
N PRO A 38 6.89 -14.70 24.86
CA PRO A 38 7.58 -15.79 25.53
C PRO A 38 6.72 -16.40 26.65
N GLY A 39 6.54 -17.72 26.62
CA GLY A 39 5.73 -18.46 27.60
C GLY A 39 4.24 -18.60 27.27
N ALA A 40 3.78 -18.11 26.11
CA ALA A 40 2.43 -18.40 25.64
C ALA A 40 2.32 -19.88 25.20
N VAL A 41 1.56 -20.68 25.94
CA VAL A 41 1.20 -22.06 25.56
C VAL A 41 -0.02 -22.00 24.64
N THR A 42 0.18 -21.52 23.42
CA THR A 42 -0.83 -21.58 22.36
C THR A 42 -0.34 -22.49 21.26
N SER A 43 -1.23 -23.32 20.74
CA SER A 43 -0.89 -24.20 19.63
C SER A 43 -0.54 -23.39 18.39
N ASP A 44 0.33 -23.93 17.52
CA ASP A 44 0.71 -23.28 16.26
C ASP A 44 -0.52 -22.91 15.40
N LYS A 45 -1.58 -23.73 15.48
CA LYS A 45 -2.85 -23.51 14.79
C LYS A 45 -3.60 -22.28 15.31
N GLU A 46 -3.66 -22.10 16.63
CA GLU A 46 -4.29 -20.93 17.25
C GLU A 46 -3.54 -19.64 16.93
N GLN A 47 -2.20 -19.69 16.94
CA GLN A 47 -1.38 -18.54 16.59
C GLN A 47 -1.58 -18.12 15.13
N ALA A 48 -1.60 -19.08 14.20
CA ALA A 48 -1.89 -18.82 12.80
C ALA A 48 -3.29 -18.20 12.62
N LEU A 49 -4.28 -18.64 13.38
CA LEU A 49 -5.65 -18.11 13.35
C LEU A 49 -5.69 -16.65 13.79
N VAL A 50 -5.08 -16.32 14.93
CA VAL A 50 -4.98 -14.95 15.43
C VAL A 50 -4.30 -14.05 14.41
N LEU A 51 -3.20 -14.52 13.83
CA LEU A 51 -2.42 -13.77 12.86
C LEU A 51 -3.20 -13.46 11.57
N VAL A 52 -3.89 -14.45 11.00
CA VAL A 52 -4.76 -14.24 9.81
C VAL A 52 -5.90 -13.27 10.14
N HIS A 53 -6.50 -13.37 11.33
CA HIS A 53 -7.58 -12.49 11.73
C HIS A 53 -7.11 -11.03 11.89
N GLN A 54 -5.94 -10.82 12.49
CA GLN A 54 -5.32 -9.51 12.59
C GLN A 54 -5.00 -8.94 11.20
N TRP A 55 -4.42 -9.76 10.32
CA TRP A 55 -4.15 -9.37 8.93
C TRP A 55 -5.42 -8.96 8.20
N HIS A 56 -6.49 -9.77 8.27
CA HIS A 56 -7.77 -9.48 7.60
C HIS A 56 -8.34 -8.14 8.04
N LYS A 57 -8.33 -7.84 9.35
CA LYS A 57 -8.79 -6.55 9.89
C LYS A 57 -7.95 -5.36 9.41
N ILE A 58 -6.66 -5.56 9.17
CA ILE A 58 -5.80 -4.51 8.61
C ILE A 58 -6.06 -4.34 7.12
N TYR A 59 -6.17 -5.46 6.38
CA TYR A 59 -6.51 -5.47 4.97
C TYR A 59 -7.83 -4.74 4.70
N ASP A 60 -8.88 -5.05 5.46
CA ASP A 60 -10.21 -4.45 5.32
C ASP A 60 -10.18 -2.92 5.43
N ARG A 61 -9.27 -2.38 6.24
CA ARG A 61 -9.08 -0.92 6.35
C ARG A 61 -8.19 -0.38 5.23
N GLY A 62 -7.07 -1.05 4.97
CA GLY A 62 -6.04 -0.59 4.03
C GLY A 62 -6.44 -0.65 2.56
N HIS A 63 -7.23 -1.65 2.15
CA HIS A 63 -7.59 -1.85 0.74
C HIS A 63 -8.51 -0.76 0.18
N ILE A 64 -9.18 0.01 1.04
CA ILE A 64 -9.99 1.16 0.65
C ILE A 64 -9.16 2.44 0.71
N MET A 65 -8.49 2.67 1.85
CA MET A 65 -7.77 3.93 2.09
C MET A 65 -6.57 4.11 1.15
N GLY A 66 -5.84 3.04 0.84
CA GLY A 66 -4.65 3.10 -0.01
C GLY A 66 -4.96 3.57 -1.44
N PRO A 67 -5.78 2.83 -2.22
CA PRO A 67 -6.16 3.25 -3.56
C PRO A 67 -6.84 4.62 -3.59
N GLY A 68 -7.64 4.95 -2.57
CA GLY A 68 -8.24 6.28 -2.43
C GLY A 68 -7.21 7.41 -2.37
N ALA A 69 -6.17 7.26 -1.54
CA ALA A 69 -5.10 8.26 -1.45
C ALA A 69 -4.31 8.39 -2.76
N ALA A 70 -4.00 7.29 -3.44
CA ALA A 70 -3.29 7.32 -4.72
C ALA A 70 -4.11 8.00 -5.83
N LEU A 71 -5.42 7.74 -5.87
CA LEU A 71 -6.34 8.39 -6.81
C LEU A 71 -6.43 9.89 -6.54
N MET A 72 -6.58 10.28 -5.27
CA MET A 72 -6.63 11.70 -4.89
C MET A 72 -5.32 12.42 -5.24
N ALA A 73 -4.17 11.78 -5.00
CA ALA A 73 -2.88 12.32 -5.43
C ALA A 73 -2.82 12.55 -6.94
N THR A 74 -3.24 11.54 -7.72
CA THR A 74 -3.28 11.59 -9.19
C THR A 74 -4.15 12.76 -9.68
N LEU A 75 -5.37 12.89 -9.15
CA LEU A 75 -6.28 13.98 -9.51
C LEU A 75 -5.73 15.36 -9.14
N SER A 76 -5.11 15.47 -7.96
CA SER A 76 -4.44 16.69 -7.52
C SER A 76 -3.31 17.11 -8.47
N PHE A 77 -2.47 16.17 -8.92
CA PHE A 77 -1.39 16.47 -9.87
C PHE A 77 -1.89 16.80 -11.27
N ILE A 78 -2.95 16.14 -11.75
CA ILE A 78 -3.62 16.50 -13.02
C ILE A 78 -4.15 17.94 -12.95
N TYR A 79 -4.81 18.30 -11.84
CA TYR A 79 -5.32 19.66 -11.67
C TYR A 79 -4.20 20.69 -11.54
N ALA A 80 -3.09 20.33 -10.88
CA ALA A 80 -1.89 21.16 -10.85
C ALA A 80 -1.33 21.41 -12.26
N LEU A 81 -1.18 20.35 -13.06
CA LEU A 81 -0.73 20.42 -14.46
C LEU A 81 -1.61 21.35 -15.31
N GLN A 82 -2.93 21.27 -15.14
CA GLN A 82 -3.88 22.15 -15.85
C GLN A 82 -3.79 23.61 -15.39
N SER A 83 -3.50 23.84 -14.11
CA SER A 83 -3.42 25.17 -13.49
C SER A 83 -2.05 25.83 -13.64
N THR A 84 -1.07 25.13 -14.24
CA THR A 84 0.34 25.50 -14.24
C THR A 84 0.69 26.61 -15.24
N GLY A 85 -0.18 26.92 -16.22
CA GLY A 85 -0.01 28.03 -17.17
C GLY A 85 1.21 27.87 -18.11
N ASN A 86 1.94 28.97 -18.34
CA ASN A 86 3.16 29.02 -19.17
C ASN A 86 4.40 28.54 -18.41
N SER A 87 4.37 27.33 -17.85
CA SER A 87 5.55 26.71 -17.25
C SER A 87 6.50 26.14 -18.30
N SER A 88 7.73 25.86 -17.90
CA SER A 88 8.67 25.09 -18.71
C SER A 88 8.16 23.69 -19.08
N GLU A 89 8.61 23.15 -20.21
CA GLU A 89 8.32 21.76 -20.61
C GLU A 89 8.82 20.74 -19.58
N ALA A 90 9.92 21.06 -18.87
CA ALA A 90 10.44 20.23 -17.79
C ALA A 90 9.44 20.11 -16.64
N HIS A 91 8.84 21.22 -16.20
CA HIS A 91 7.81 21.22 -15.15
C HIS A 91 6.56 20.44 -15.56
N ARG A 92 6.11 20.61 -16.81
CA ARG A 92 4.97 19.84 -17.34
C ARG A 92 5.27 18.35 -17.34
N THR A 93 6.46 17.95 -17.79
CA THR A 93 6.90 16.54 -17.81
C THR A 93 6.95 15.95 -16.40
N LEU A 94 7.46 16.69 -15.42
CA LEU A 94 7.48 16.27 -14.02
C LEU A 94 6.06 16.11 -13.45
N LEU A 95 5.13 17.00 -13.76
CA LEU A 95 3.74 16.91 -13.31
C LEU A 95 2.96 15.75 -13.99
N ILE A 96 3.21 15.50 -15.27
CA ILE A 96 2.67 14.32 -15.98
C ILE A 96 3.18 13.04 -15.30
N THR A 97 4.47 13.00 -14.98
CA THR A 97 5.10 11.88 -14.27
C THR A 97 4.52 11.71 -12.86
N ALA A 98 4.34 12.82 -12.14
CA ALA A 98 3.72 12.84 -10.81
C ALA A 98 2.30 12.28 -10.81
N ALA A 99 1.50 12.61 -11.84
CA ALA A 99 0.16 12.07 -12.01
C ALA A 99 0.17 10.58 -12.44
N GLY A 100 1.10 10.17 -13.30
CA GLY A 100 1.13 8.81 -13.86
C GLY A 100 1.65 7.74 -12.90
N ILE A 101 2.73 8.03 -12.16
CA ILE A 101 3.40 7.02 -11.31
C ILE A 101 2.48 6.38 -10.26
N PRO A 102 1.64 7.12 -9.50
CA PRO A 102 0.76 6.51 -8.50
C PRO A 102 -0.18 5.44 -9.05
N VAL A 103 -0.56 5.53 -10.33
CA VAL A 103 -1.42 4.54 -11.01
C VAL A 103 -0.74 3.16 -11.08
N LEU A 104 0.59 3.09 -11.06
CA LEU A 104 1.35 1.84 -11.09
C LEU A 104 1.15 0.97 -9.82
N ILE A 105 0.51 1.49 -8.77
CA ILE A 105 0.10 0.68 -7.62
C ILE A 105 -0.81 -0.48 -8.02
N PHE A 106 -1.73 -0.27 -8.98
CA PHE A 106 -2.68 -1.30 -9.38
C PHE A 106 -1.99 -2.52 -10.00
N PRO A 107 -1.16 -2.39 -11.06
CA PRO A 107 -0.43 -3.52 -11.61
C PRO A 107 0.57 -4.11 -10.60
N TYR A 108 1.24 -3.29 -9.79
CA TYR A 108 2.11 -3.80 -8.71
C TYR A 108 1.35 -4.72 -7.75
N THR A 109 0.18 -4.27 -7.29
CA THR A 109 -0.65 -5.04 -6.35
C THR A 109 -1.13 -6.34 -6.99
N HIS A 110 -1.51 -6.30 -8.27
CA HIS A 110 -1.91 -7.51 -8.98
C HIS A 110 -0.76 -8.53 -9.10
N VAL A 111 0.44 -8.07 -9.46
CA VAL A 111 1.60 -8.96 -9.67
C VAL A 111 2.12 -9.56 -8.37
N PHE A 112 2.29 -8.74 -7.32
CA PHE A 112 3.01 -9.16 -6.11
C PHE A 112 2.10 -9.55 -4.94
N LEU A 113 0.98 -8.85 -4.77
CA LEU A 113 0.14 -9.00 -3.58
C LEU A 113 -1.08 -9.89 -3.82
N HIS A 114 -1.56 -10.05 -5.06
CA HIS A 114 -2.80 -10.78 -5.34
C HIS A 114 -2.77 -12.22 -4.83
N ARG A 115 -1.72 -12.98 -5.16
CA ARG A 115 -1.57 -14.37 -4.71
C ARG A 115 -1.47 -14.49 -3.19
N ILE A 116 -0.73 -13.59 -2.55
CA ILE A 116 -0.56 -13.57 -1.09
C ILE A 116 -1.90 -13.26 -0.41
N ASN A 117 -2.64 -12.27 -0.92
CA ASN A 117 -3.96 -11.90 -0.40
C ASN A 117 -4.95 -13.06 -0.56
N GLN A 118 -4.99 -13.70 -1.73
CA GLN A 118 -5.86 -14.86 -1.97
C GLN A 118 -5.58 -15.99 -1.00
N GLU A 119 -4.30 -16.33 -0.77
CA GLU A 119 -3.91 -17.39 0.16
C GLU A 119 -4.25 -17.03 1.62
N LEU A 120 -4.06 -15.78 2.04
CA LEU A 120 -4.42 -15.33 3.39
C LEU A 120 -5.94 -15.27 3.59
N PHE A 121 -6.71 -14.86 2.58
CA PHE A 121 -8.18 -14.93 2.58
C PHE A 121 -8.69 -16.36 2.62
N TRP A 122 -8.06 -17.25 1.85
CA TRP A 122 -8.35 -18.66 1.88
C TRP A 122 -8.17 -19.24 3.27
N ARG A 123 -7.03 -18.96 3.91
CA ARG A 123 -6.78 -19.36 5.30
C ARG A 123 -7.80 -18.73 6.24
N ALA A 124 -8.21 -17.48 6.03
CA ALA A 124 -9.25 -16.84 6.83
C ALA A 124 -10.63 -17.52 6.67
N GLY A 125 -10.95 -18.00 5.46
CA GLY A 125 -12.22 -18.64 5.11
C GLY A 125 -12.30 -20.11 5.52
N ALA A 126 -11.21 -20.88 5.34
CA ALA A 126 -11.06 -22.26 5.84
C ALA A 126 -11.18 -22.34 7.37
N LEU A 127 -10.99 -21.22 8.06
CA LEU A 127 -11.20 -21.06 9.49
C LEU A 127 -12.66 -20.73 9.87
N LYS A 128 -13.52 -20.36 8.91
CA LYS A 128 -14.94 -20.01 9.11
C LYS A 128 -15.92 -21.12 8.71
N LEU A 129 -15.63 -21.91 7.67
CA LEU A 129 -16.43 -23.06 7.22
C LEU A 129 -15.49 -24.14 6.62
N SER A 130 -15.96 -25.40 6.60
CA SER A 130 -15.27 -26.61 6.14
C SER A 130 -14.25 -26.39 5.02
N PRO A 131 -13.10 -27.09 5.06
CA PRO A 131 -11.92 -26.74 4.26
C PRO A 131 -12.29 -26.76 2.78
N PRO A 132 -12.13 -25.63 2.08
CA PRO A 132 -12.20 -25.67 0.63
C PRO A 132 -10.91 -26.36 0.11
N GLU A 133 -10.88 -26.78 -1.16
CA GLU A 133 -9.83 -27.66 -1.70
C GLU A 133 -8.40 -27.11 -1.58
N PRO A 134 -7.41 -27.94 -1.18
CA PRO A 134 -6.04 -27.49 -0.91
C PRO A 134 -5.43 -26.72 -2.08
N ASN A 135 -5.01 -25.49 -1.83
CA ASN A 135 -4.24 -24.72 -2.80
C ASN A 135 -2.82 -25.34 -2.94
N PRO A 136 -2.41 -25.81 -4.13
CA PRO A 136 -1.13 -26.51 -4.34
C PRO A 136 0.13 -25.65 -4.11
N SER A 137 0.00 -24.34 -3.84
CA SER A 137 1.15 -23.45 -3.57
C SER A 137 1.60 -23.36 -2.10
N GLY A 138 1.02 -24.16 -1.19
CA GLY A 138 1.16 -24.09 0.27
C GLY A 138 2.55 -24.40 0.88
N LYS A 139 3.64 -23.94 0.28
CA LYS A 139 5.00 -24.11 0.82
C LYS A 139 5.30 -23.20 2.01
N LEU A 140 4.55 -22.11 2.19
CA LEU A 140 4.83 -21.08 3.19
C LEU A 140 3.85 -21.10 4.37
N GLY A 141 4.41 -21.02 5.57
CA GLY A 141 3.65 -20.81 6.81
C GLY A 141 2.94 -19.45 6.80
N THR A 142 1.90 -19.31 7.62
CA THR A 142 1.10 -18.06 7.68
C THR A 142 1.95 -16.85 8.09
N SER A 143 2.89 -17.07 9.02
CA SER A 143 3.85 -16.04 9.45
C SER A 143 4.74 -15.57 8.31
N GLU A 144 5.18 -16.47 7.44
CA GLU A 144 5.94 -16.11 6.24
C GLU A 144 5.11 -15.28 5.28
N LEU A 145 3.87 -15.68 5.00
CA LEU A 145 3.00 -14.97 4.08
C LEU A 145 2.72 -13.55 4.56
N VAL A 146 2.42 -13.37 5.84
CA VAL A 146 2.21 -12.04 6.43
C VAL A 146 3.49 -11.21 6.41
N ARG A 147 4.65 -11.83 6.62
CA ARG A 147 5.95 -11.15 6.49
C ARG A 147 6.21 -10.68 5.06
N GLN A 148 6.04 -11.56 4.07
CA GLN A 148 6.17 -11.21 2.65
C GLN A 148 5.17 -10.13 2.25
N TRP A 149 3.93 -10.23 2.70
CA TRP A 149 2.92 -9.20 2.50
C TRP A 149 3.40 -7.84 3.02
N GLY A 150 4.02 -7.79 4.20
CA GLY A 150 4.68 -6.60 4.72
C GLY A 150 5.75 -6.04 3.79
N TYR A 151 6.70 -6.87 3.33
CA TYR A 151 7.77 -6.42 2.42
C TYR A 151 7.24 -5.87 1.09
N TYR A 152 6.23 -6.51 0.49
CA TYR A 152 5.64 -6.02 -0.75
C TYR A 152 4.84 -4.73 -0.52
N ASN A 153 4.17 -4.56 0.63
CA ASN A 153 3.53 -3.28 0.96
C ASN A 153 4.56 -2.16 1.16
N LEU A 154 5.71 -2.46 1.77
CA LEU A 154 6.82 -1.52 1.89
C LEU A 154 7.34 -1.08 0.52
N GLY A 155 7.61 -2.02 -0.39
CA GLY A 155 8.04 -1.71 -1.75
C GLY A 155 7.02 -0.85 -2.51
N ARG A 156 5.73 -1.21 -2.40
CA ARG A 156 4.60 -0.47 -3.00
C ARG A 156 4.53 0.98 -2.53
N ALA A 157 4.89 1.25 -1.28
CA ALA A 157 4.83 2.57 -0.65
C ALA A 157 5.65 3.63 -1.40
N PHE A 158 6.75 3.22 -2.01
CA PHE A 158 7.66 4.13 -2.71
C PHE A 158 7.14 4.55 -4.09
N ILE A 159 6.20 3.82 -4.68
CA ILE A 159 5.67 4.14 -6.01
C ILE A 159 5.03 5.54 -5.98
N PRO A 160 3.98 5.84 -5.19
CA PRO A 160 3.45 7.20 -5.14
C PRO A 160 4.45 8.24 -4.65
N ALA A 161 5.35 7.85 -3.74
CA ALA A 161 6.35 8.77 -3.19
C ALA A 161 7.28 9.32 -4.28
N LEU A 162 7.64 8.52 -5.29
CA LEU A 162 8.40 8.98 -6.45
C LEU A 162 7.61 10.02 -7.27
N GLY A 163 6.30 9.82 -7.45
CA GLY A 163 5.44 10.83 -8.08
C GLY A 163 5.37 12.13 -7.26
N GLY A 164 5.22 12.01 -5.94
CA GLY A 164 5.25 13.15 -5.01
C GLY A 164 6.59 13.90 -5.04
N LEU A 165 7.71 13.20 -5.20
CA LEU A 165 9.03 13.81 -5.35
C LEU A 165 9.13 14.63 -6.64
N CYS A 166 8.63 14.12 -7.77
CA CYS A 166 8.56 14.90 -9.01
C CYS A 166 7.78 16.20 -8.82
N ALA A 167 6.63 16.12 -8.15
CA ALA A 167 5.78 17.29 -7.88
C ALA A 167 6.46 18.30 -6.92
N ALA A 168 7.17 17.79 -5.90
CA ALA A 168 7.94 18.60 -4.96
C ALA A 168 9.08 19.37 -5.64
N ILE A 169 9.78 18.74 -6.59
CA ILE A 169 10.81 19.42 -7.40
C ILE A 169 10.20 20.63 -8.11
N VAL A 170 9.02 20.47 -8.73
CA VAL A 170 8.32 21.57 -9.42
C VAL A 170 7.94 22.71 -8.46
N LEU A 171 7.60 22.41 -7.19
CA LEU A 171 7.32 23.47 -6.21
C LEU A 171 8.57 24.24 -5.76
N CYS A 172 9.75 23.60 -5.83
CA CYS A 172 11.00 24.17 -5.35
C CYS A 172 11.84 24.87 -6.44
N THR A 173 11.46 24.75 -7.71
CA THR A 173 12.19 25.29 -8.88
C THR A 173 11.27 26.12 -9.76
#